data_AF-A0A7G5CBG3-F1
#
_entry.id   AF-A0A7G5CBG3-F1
#
_cell.length_a   1.000
_cell.length_b   1.000
_cell.length_c   1.000
_cell.angle_alpha   90.00
_cell.angle_beta   90.00
_cell.angle_gamma   90.00
#
_symmetry.space_group_name_H-M   'P 1'
#
loop_
_entity.id
_entity.type
_entity.pdbx_description
1 polymer ?
#
loop_
_entity_poly.entity_id
_entity_poly.type
_entity_poly.pdbx_seq_one_letter_code
_entity_poly.pdbx_strand_id
1 'polypeptide(L)'
;MKLIIFILLYILPIFNIHALKTPDNSKETFLISSTIKSSFFATGIEQGLAPNTVVKLINIYKDFGVDFKKDIVPKSKLEVLFERSLGNQKTEEKILYASLTINKKAISLYHYKSQDGKERYFNKEGISLKNGEIFANPLNGDYRISSKFGNRKHPVRGKIAFHKGVDYAAKLGTPIYAAAEGVIEYIGKNGGYGNYIKIKHKNEYSTCYAHVSRFSGDIKLGSKVKQGQVIAYVGSTGVATGPHLHYEVIYNGKHIDPLTIAHKTEVKLPDHELREFKLFVNKINKTINREGSSEKEV
;
A
#
# COMPACT_ATOMS: atom_id res chain seq x y z
N MET A 1 -49.25 -80.26 -21.92
CA MET A 1 -47.85 -80.33 -22.36
C MET A 1 -47.47 -78.96 -22.92
N LYS A 2 -46.50 -78.29 -22.26
CA LYS A 2 -45.82 -77.02 -22.61
C LYS A 2 -46.66 -75.72 -22.75
N LEU A 3 -46.59 -74.94 -21.66
CA LEU A 3 -46.86 -73.51 -21.56
C LEU A 3 -45.61 -72.75 -22.04
N ILE A 4 -45.72 -71.85 -23.02
CA ILE A 4 -44.66 -70.90 -23.39
C ILE A 4 -45.17 -69.51 -23.02
N ILE A 5 -44.59 -68.93 -21.96
CA ILE A 5 -44.80 -67.55 -21.54
C ILE A 5 -43.67 -66.72 -22.15
N PHE A 6 -44.00 -65.81 -23.06
CA PHE A 6 -43.10 -64.75 -23.49
C PHE A 6 -43.12 -63.63 -22.43
N ILE A 7 -42.06 -63.53 -21.63
CA ILE A 7 -41.83 -62.38 -20.73
C ILE A 7 -41.15 -61.29 -21.55
N LEU A 8 -41.91 -60.24 -21.89
CA LEU A 8 -41.37 -59.01 -22.44
C LEU A 8 -40.77 -58.19 -21.27
N LEU A 9 -39.45 -58.21 -21.11
CA LEU A 9 -38.73 -57.36 -20.15
C LEU A 9 -38.82 -55.90 -20.63
N TYR A 10 -39.62 -55.07 -19.98
CA TYR A 10 -39.46 -53.61 -20.09
C TYR A 10 -38.26 -53.20 -19.22
N ILE A 11 -37.12 -52.95 -19.87
CA ILE A 11 -36.00 -52.21 -19.30
C ILE A 11 -36.50 -50.77 -19.06
N LEU A 12 -36.73 -50.40 -17.81
CA LEU A 12 -36.80 -48.99 -17.42
C LEU A 12 -35.38 -48.40 -17.57
N PRO A 13 -35.21 -47.24 -18.23
CA PRO A 13 -33.91 -46.60 -18.27
C PRO A 13 -33.60 -46.11 -16.86
N ILE A 14 -32.56 -46.70 -16.25
CA ILE A 14 -31.90 -46.12 -15.08
C ILE A 14 -31.25 -44.83 -15.58
N PHE A 15 -31.92 -43.69 -15.36
CA PHE A 15 -31.28 -42.40 -15.46
C PHE A 15 -30.27 -42.29 -14.31
N ASN A 16 -29.03 -42.70 -14.58
CA ASN A 16 -27.88 -42.23 -13.82
C ASN A 16 -27.78 -40.73 -14.09
N ILE A 17 -28.36 -39.92 -13.21
CA ILE A 17 -28.07 -38.50 -13.12
C ILE A 17 -26.60 -38.40 -12.69
N HIS A 18 -25.70 -38.37 -13.67
CA HIS A 18 -24.42 -37.72 -13.46
C HIS A 18 -24.77 -36.28 -13.14
N ALA A 19 -24.53 -35.87 -11.90
CA ALA A 19 -24.50 -34.47 -11.54
C ALA A 19 -23.47 -33.80 -12.46
N LEU A 20 -23.95 -33.18 -13.54
CA LEU A 20 -23.20 -32.16 -14.25
C LEU A 20 -23.06 -31.03 -13.24
N LYS A 21 -21.97 -31.09 -12.49
CA LYS A 21 -21.46 -29.98 -11.71
C LYS A 21 -21.06 -28.93 -12.74
N THR A 22 -22.02 -28.12 -13.17
CA THR A 22 -21.72 -26.87 -13.84
C THR A 22 -20.83 -26.11 -12.85
N PRO A 23 -19.62 -25.69 -13.24
CA PRO A 23 -18.91 -24.69 -12.46
C PRO A 23 -19.72 -23.41 -12.66
N ASP A 24 -20.75 -23.21 -11.85
CA ASP A 24 -21.46 -21.94 -11.80
C ASP A 24 -20.53 -20.92 -11.14
N ASN A 25 -19.55 -20.46 -11.89
CA ASN A 25 -18.74 -19.28 -11.60
C ASN A 25 -19.55 -18.02 -11.96
N SER A 26 -20.84 -17.99 -11.63
CA SER A 26 -21.67 -16.82 -11.81
C SER A 26 -21.10 -15.72 -10.92
N LYS A 27 -20.77 -14.60 -11.58
CA LYS A 27 -20.36 -13.37 -10.92
C LYS A 27 -21.54 -12.45 -10.93
N GLU A 28 -22.03 -12.12 -9.74
CA GLU A 28 -23.09 -11.14 -9.59
C GLU A 28 -22.49 -9.80 -9.19
N THR A 29 -23.03 -8.72 -9.76
CA THR A 29 -22.58 -7.36 -9.44
C THR A 29 -23.57 -6.75 -8.45
N PHE A 30 -23.05 -6.20 -7.36
CA PHE A 30 -23.82 -5.56 -6.31
C PHE A 30 -23.39 -4.11 -6.18
N LEU A 31 -24.36 -3.22 -5.99
CA LEU A 31 -24.14 -1.85 -5.54
C LEU A 31 -24.63 -1.75 -4.10
N ILE A 32 -23.87 -1.08 -3.24
CA ILE A 32 -24.35 -0.61 -1.95
C ILE A 32 -24.25 0.90 -1.90
N SER A 33 -25.22 1.54 -1.25
CA SER A 33 -25.24 2.99 -1.01
C SER A 33 -25.78 3.27 0.38
N SER A 34 -24.93 3.73 1.31
CA SER A 34 -25.31 3.88 2.71
C SER A 34 -24.69 5.07 3.39
N THR A 35 -25.38 5.56 4.42
CA THR A 35 -24.86 6.61 5.32
C THR A 35 -24.15 5.95 6.49
N ILE A 36 -22.92 6.37 6.76
CA ILE A 36 -22.12 5.89 7.88
C ILE A 36 -22.73 6.42 9.19
N LYS A 37 -23.20 5.50 10.03
CA LYS A 37 -23.84 5.80 11.33
C LYS A 37 -22.83 5.81 12.48
N SER A 38 -22.17 4.67 12.70
CA SER A 38 -21.29 4.44 13.86
C SER A 38 -19.81 4.43 13.46
N SER A 39 -19.45 3.58 12.50
CA SER A 39 -18.10 3.50 11.95
C SER A 39 -18.15 2.98 10.52
N PHE A 40 -17.13 3.32 9.73
CA PHE A 40 -16.99 2.81 8.36
C PHE A 40 -17.01 1.28 8.33
N PHE A 41 -16.34 0.63 9.29
CA PHE A 41 -16.25 -0.83 9.33
C PHE A 41 -17.62 -1.47 9.58
N ALA A 42 -18.33 -1.02 10.62
CA ALA A 42 -19.65 -1.54 10.95
C ALA A 42 -20.64 -1.35 9.80
N THR A 43 -20.67 -0.15 9.19
CA THR A 43 -21.53 0.13 8.04
C THR A 43 -21.24 -0.80 6.86
N GLY A 44 -19.96 -1.10 6.56
CA GLY A 44 -19.62 -2.04 5.49
C GLY A 44 -20.19 -3.45 5.72
N ILE A 45 -20.05 -3.97 6.94
CA ILE A 45 -20.59 -5.29 7.32
C ILE A 45 -22.12 -5.31 7.30
N GLU A 46 -22.77 -4.28 7.85
CA GLU A 46 -24.23 -4.15 7.88
C GLU A 46 -24.84 -4.09 6.48
N GLN A 47 -24.10 -3.56 5.50
CA GLN A 47 -24.50 -3.54 4.08
C GLN A 47 -24.10 -4.81 3.32
N GLY A 48 -23.58 -5.82 4.02
CA GLY A 48 -23.31 -7.14 3.46
C GLY A 48 -21.95 -7.28 2.77
N LEU A 49 -21.00 -6.36 2.95
CA LEU A 49 -19.61 -6.58 2.49
C LEU A 49 -18.90 -7.61 3.36
N ALA A 50 -18.05 -8.44 2.75
CA ALA A 50 -17.19 -9.32 3.51
C ALA A 50 -16.18 -8.50 4.36
N PRO A 51 -15.82 -8.95 5.58
CA PRO A 51 -14.87 -8.23 6.44
C PRO A 51 -13.55 -7.88 5.77
N ASN A 52 -13.00 -8.79 4.97
CA ASN A 52 -11.75 -8.55 4.24
C ASN A 52 -11.88 -7.46 3.18
N THR A 53 -13.05 -7.33 2.55
CA THR A 53 -13.36 -6.28 1.58
C THR A 53 -13.41 -4.92 2.27
N VAL A 54 -14.00 -4.85 3.45
CA VAL A 54 -14.04 -3.63 4.27
C VAL A 54 -12.63 -3.20 4.69
N VAL A 55 -11.79 -4.13 5.13
CA VAL A 55 -10.37 -3.84 5.44
C VAL A 55 -9.61 -3.35 4.20
N LYS A 56 -9.85 -3.97 3.04
CA LYS A 56 -9.26 -3.56 1.76
C LYS A 56 -9.65 -2.12 1.41
N LEU A 57 -10.93 -1.75 1.55
CA LEU A 57 -11.41 -0.38 1.35
C LEU A 57 -10.74 0.62 2.29
N ILE A 58 -10.61 0.28 3.58
CA ILE A 58 -9.92 1.14 4.57
C ILE A 58 -8.49 1.42 4.13
N ASN A 59 -7.76 0.39 3.71
CA ASN A 59 -6.38 0.55 3.26
C ASN A 59 -6.29 1.40 1.98
N ILE A 60 -7.17 1.16 1.00
CA ILE A 60 -7.25 1.98 -0.21
C ILE A 60 -7.46 3.46 0.15
N TYR A 61 -8.47 3.79 0.97
CA TYR A 61 -8.74 5.19 1.31
C TYR A 61 -7.64 5.83 2.18
N LYS A 62 -6.94 5.06 3.01
CA LYS A 62 -5.73 5.54 3.70
C LYS A 62 -4.64 5.93 2.72
N ASP A 63 -4.43 5.17 1.64
CA ASP A 63 -3.50 5.53 0.56
C ASP A 63 -3.92 6.87 -0.10
N PHE A 64 -5.22 7.19 -0.11
CA PHE A 64 -5.73 8.49 -0.57
C PHE A 64 -5.77 9.57 0.52
N GLY A 65 -5.36 9.28 1.75
CA GLY A 65 -5.19 10.26 2.84
C GLY A 65 -6.33 10.39 3.81
N VAL A 66 -7.29 9.48 3.76
CA VAL A 66 -8.39 9.45 4.73
C VAL A 66 -7.85 8.94 6.07
N ASP A 67 -7.93 9.78 7.10
CA ASP A 67 -7.76 9.38 8.48
C ASP A 67 -9.14 8.99 9.05
N PHE A 68 -9.44 7.69 9.05
CA PHE A 68 -10.75 7.18 9.48
C PHE A 68 -11.16 7.57 10.91
N LYS A 69 -10.21 7.92 11.78
CA LYS A 69 -10.52 8.36 13.15
C LYS A 69 -10.89 9.84 13.22
N LYS A 70 -10.36 10.66 12.30
CA LYS A 70 -10.54 12.12 12.29
C LYS A 70 -11.59 12.58 11.28
N ASP A 71 -11.62 11.94 10.11
CA ASP A 71 -12.35 12.46 8.95
C ASP A 71 -13.76 11.88 8.85
N ILE A 72 -14.00 10.66 9.36
CA ILE A 72 -15.32 10.04 9.30
C ILE A 72 -16.24 10.72 10.32
N VAL A 73 -17.17 11.51 9.81
CA VAL A 73 -18.20 12.18 10.58
C VAL A 73 -19.56 11.52 10.36
N PRO A 74 -20.50 11.63 11.33
CA PRO A 74 -21.90 11.28 11.10
C PRO A 74 -22.40 11.93 9.81
N LYS A 75 -23.16 11.18 9.00
CA LYS A 75 -23.65 11.57 7.64
C LYS A 75 -22.65 11.42 6.49
N SER A 76 -21.42 10.96 6.73
CA SER A 76 -20.53 10.52 5.64
C SER A 76 -21.22 9.40 4.85
N LYS A 77 -21.05 9.35 3.53
CA LYS A 77 -21.70 8.34 2.67
C LYS A 77 -20.68 7.40 2.06
N LEU A 78 -21.02 6.12 2.00
CA LEU A 78 -20.25 5.07 1.36
C LEU A 78 -21.07 4.49 0.21
N GLU A 79 -20.47 4.45 -0.98
CA GLU A 79 -20.98 3.71 -2.13
C GLU A 79 -19.91 2.72 -2.59
N VAL A 80 -20.29 1.47 -2.85
CA VAL A 80 -19.34 0.44 -3.33
C VAL A 80 -20.04 -0.41 -4.39
N LEU A 81 -19.41 -0.53 -5.56
CA LEU A 81 -19.79 -1.46 -6.61
C LEU A 81 -18.78 -2.62 -6.60
N PHE A 82 -19.25 -3.85 -6.46
CA PHE A 82 -18.38 -5.03 -6.41
C PHE A 82 -19.00 -6.24 -7.10
N GLU A 83 -18.14 -7.12 -7.63
CA GLU A 83 -18.54 -8.45 -8.10
C GLU A 83 -18.36 -9.44 -6.96
N ARG A 84 -19.33 -10.34 -6.76
CA ARG A 84 -19.22 -11.48 -5.86
C ARG A 84 -19.28 -12.77 -6.67
N SER A 85 -18.29 -13.65 -6.46
CA SER A 85 -18.30 -14.99 -7.07
C SER A 85 -18.98 -15.97 -6.12
N LEU A 86 -20.02 -16.67 -6.58
CA LEU A 86 -20.78 -17.66 -5.79
C LEU A 86 -20.15 -19.05 -5.92
N GLY A 87 -18.92 -19.20 -5.40
CA GLY A 87 -18.18 -20.47 -5.40
C GLY A 87 -18.26 -21.25 -4.09
N ASN A 88 -18.17 -22.58 -4.17
CA ASN A 88 -18.46 -23.55 -3.09
C ASN A 88 -17.68 -23.44 -1.77
N GLN A 89 -16.65 -22.60 -1.62
CA GLN A 89 -15.85 -22.55 -0.37
C GLN A 89 -15.32 -21.16 0.03
N LYS A 90 -15.44 -20.12 -0.80
CA LYS A 90 -14.99 -18.76 -0.43
C LYS A 90 -15.70 -17.70 -1.27
N THR A 91 -16.44 -16.82 -0.58
CA THR A 91 -16.97 -15.60 -1.18
C THR A 91 -15.81 -14.67 -1.52
N GLU A 92 -15.53 -14.51 -2.81
CA GLU A 92 -14.54 -13.53 -3.29
C GLU A 92 -15.28 -12.30 -3.81
N GLU A 93 -14.94 -11.13 -3.26
CA GLU A 93 -15.50 -9.84 -3.65
C GLU A 93 -14.43 -9.00 -4.36
N LYS A 94 -14.70 -8.66 -5.62
CA LYS A 94 -13.87 -7.75 -6.40
C LYS A 94 -14.50 -6.37 -6.42
N ILE A 95 -13.94 -5.44 -5.65
CA ILE A 95 -14.35 -4.02 -5.67
C ILE A 95 -14.03 -3.43 -7.05
N LEU A 96 -15.05 -3.03 -7.79
CA LEU A 96 -14.95 -2.36 -9.10
C LEU A 96 -14.86 -0.84 -8.94
N TYR A 97 -15.61 -0.31 -7.98
CA TYR A 97 -15.65 1.12 -7.65
C TYR A 97 -15.97 1.31 -6.17
N ALA A 98 -15.44 2.38 -5.59
CA ALA A 98 -15.87 2.86 -4.28
C ALA A 98 -15.88 4.39 -4.27
N SER A 99 -16.84 4.96 -3.54
CA SER A 99 -16.88 6.39 -3.23
C SER A 99 -17.16 6.61 -1.76
N LEU A 100 -16.33 7.46 -1.16
CA LEU A 100 -16.47 7.91 0.22
C LEU A 100 -16.70 9.41 0.20
N THR A 101 -17.90 9.83 0.59
CA THR A 101 -18.27 11.24 0.67
C THR A 101 -18.16 11.72 2.11
N ILE A 102 -17.23 12.65 2.33
CA ILE A 102 -16.97 13.28 3.64
C ILE A 102 -17.17 14.78 3.45
N ASN A 103 -17.96 15.43 4.33
CA ASN A 103 -18.19 16.88 4.25
C ASN A 103 -18.59 17.39 2.85
N LYS A 104 -19.49 16.66 2.16
CA LYS A 104 -19.94 16.90 0.78
C LYS A 104 -18.88 16.76 -0.32
N LYS A 105 -17.66 16.31 0.00
CA LYS A 105 -16.61 15.99 -0.98
C LYS A 105 -16.52 14.49 -1.16
N ALA A 106 -16.68 14.02 -2.39
CA ALA A 106 -16.56 12.62 -2.75
C ALA A 106 -15.11 12.28 -3.15
N ILE A 107 -14.57 11.22 -2.57
CA ILE A 107 -13.33 10.57 -3.00
C ILE A 107 -13.75 9.29 -3.74
N SER A 108 -13.79 9.35 -5.07
CA SER A 108 -14.24 8.26 -5.93
C SER A 108 -13.05 7.55 -6.56
N LEU A 109 -13.02 6.22 -6.43
CA LEU A 109 -11.91 5.36 -6.83
C LEU A 109 -12.40 4.21 -7.71
N TYR A 110 -11.71 4.00 -8.83
CA TYR A 110 -12.05 3.06 -9.89
C TYR A 110 -10.97 1.99 -10.00
N HIS A 111 -11.36 0.72 -9.92
CA HIS A 111 -10.45 -0.40 -10.10
C HIS A 111 -10.17 -0.62 -11.60
N TYR A 112 -8.93 -0.34 -12.01
CA TYR A 112 -8.55 -0.37 -13.42
C TYR A 112 -7.23 -1.14 -13.60
N LYS A 113 -7.20 -2.00 -14.61
CA LYS A 113 -5.99 -2.69 -15.05
C LYS A 113 -5.33 -1.85 -16.12
N SER A 114 -4.20 -1.23 -15.78
CA SER A 114 -3.47 -0.40 -16.72
C SER A 114 -2.70 -1.22 -17.77
N GLN A 115 -2.27 -0.56 -18.84
CA GLN A 115 -1.51 -1.16 -19.94
C GLN A 115 -0.17 -1.76 -19.48
N ASP A 116 0.37 -1.31 -18.35
CA ASP A 116 1.51 -1.93 -17.66
C ASP A 116 1.19 -3.30 -17.00
N GLY A 117 -0.04 -3.79 -17.16
CA GLY A 117 -0.54 -5.06 -16.65
C GLY A 117 -0.94 -5.06 -15.18
N LYS A 118 -0.76 -3.95 -14.46
CA LYS A 118 -1.03 -3.85 -13.02
C LYS A 118 -2.43 -3.33 -12.76
N GLU A 119 -3.12 -3.97 -11.82
CA GLU A 119 -4.42 -3.50 -11.33
C GLU A 119 -4.24 -2.52 -10.17
N ARG A 120 -4.88 -1.35 -10.25
CA ARG A 120 -4.84 -0.33 -9.20
C ARG A 120 -6.18 0.38 -9.05
N TYR A 121 -6.31 1.18 -7.99
CA TYR A 121 -7.43 2.10 -7.80
C TYR A 121 -7.00 3.51 -8.22
N PHE A 122 -7.71 4.09 -9.19
CA PHE A 122 -7.46 5.44 -9.71
C PHE A 122 -8.61 6.37 -9.38
N ASN A 123 -8.34 7.64 -9.10
CA ASN A 123 -9.37 8.67 -9.08
C ASN A 123 -9.84 9.01 -10.51
N LYS A 124 -10.83 9.89 -10.64
CA LYS A 124 -11.40 10.31 -11.93
C LYS A 124 -10.38 11.01 -12.86
N GLU A 125 -9.29 11.54 -12.31
CA GLU A 125 -8.18 12.15 -13.06
C GLU A 125 -7.16 11.12 -13.57
N GLY A 126 -7.34 9.82 -13.30
CA GLY A 126 -6.40 8.77 -13.68
C GLY A 126 -5.16 8.73 -12.79
N ILE A 127 -5.29 9.16 -11.53
CA ILE A 127 -4.22 9.14 -10.54
C ILE A 127 -4.50 8.03 -9.53
N SER A 128 -3.53 7.12 -9.38
CA SER A 128 -3.50 6.11 -8.32
C SER A 128 -2.48 6.50 -7.27
N LEU A 129 -2.81 6.31 -6.01
CA LEU A 129 -1.89 6.47 -4.88
C LEU A 129 -1.61 5.09 -4.31
N LYS A 130 -0.33 4.74 -4.19
CA LYS A 130 0.12 3.53 -3.49
C LYS A 130 0.93 3.93 -2.27
N ASN A 131 0.64 3.38 -1.10
CA ASN A 131 1.61 3.39 -0.01
C ASN A 131 2.81 2.50 -0.39
N GLY A 132 3.92 3.14 -0.76
CA GLY A 132 5.21 2.50 -1.01
C GLY A 132 6.23 2.98 0.01
N GLU A 133 7.06 2.08 0.53
CA GLU A 133 8.24 2.46 1.29
C GLU A 133 9.16 3.29 0.38
N ILE A 134 9.37 4.58 0.72
CA ILE A 134 10.26 5.48 -0.04
C ILE A 134 11.70 4.98 0.05
N PHE A 135 12.02 4.50 1.25
CA PHE A 135 13.35 4.19 1.68
C PHE A 135 13.42 2.70 1.99
N ALA A 136 14.19 1.96 1.20
CA ALA A 136 14.64 0.65 1.59
C ALA A 136 15.46 0.75 2.88
N ASN A 137 15.45 -0.33 3.65
CA ASN A 137 16.28 -0.44 4.83
C ASN A 137 17.76 -0.21 4.47
N PRO A 138 18.46 0.72 5.14
CA PRO A 138 19.85 1.04 4.81
C PRO A 138 20.86 -0.03 5.27
N LEU A 139 20.43 -1.07 5.99
CA LEU A 139 21.25 -2.21 6.40
C LEU A 139 20.58 -3.54 6.03
N ASN A 140 21.40 -4.55 5.74
CA ASN A 140 20.98 -5.93 5.58
C ASN A 140 21.66 -6.81 6.63
N GLY A 141 21.00 -7.89 7.06
CA GLY A 141 21.55 -8.86 8.01
C GLY A 141 21.30 -8.52 9.49
N ASP A 142 22.21 -8.95 10.36
CA ASP A 142 22.06 -8.81 11.81
C ASP A 142 22.31 -7.37 12.28
N TYR A 143 21.23 -6.69 12.64
CA TYR A 143 21.28 -5.40 13.33
C TYR A 143 20.10 -5.30 14.32
N ARG A 144 20.18 -4.35 15.26
CA ARG A 144 19.04 -3.99 16.11
C ARG A 144 18.90 -2.48 16.20
N ILE A 145 17.67 -1.99 16.37
CA ILE A 145 17.44 -0.58 16.68
C ILE A 145 17.86 -0.33 18.12
N SER A 146 18.95 0.40 18.32
CA SER A 146 19.44 0.80 19.64
C SER A 146 18.85 2.12 20.12
N SER A 147 18.41 2.97 19.21
CA SER A 147 17.72 4.22 19.55
C SER A 147 16.76 4.65 18.46
N LYS A 148 15.57 5.13 18.85
CA LYS A 148 14.53 5.63 17.93
C LYS A 148 14.62 7.15 17.78
N PHE A 149 13.93 7.68 16.77
CA PHE A 149 13.72 9.10 16.59
C PHE A 149 12.95 9.71 17.76
N GLY A 150 13.23 10.97 18.11
CA GLY A 150 12.52 11.71 19.15
C GLY A 150 13.32 11.99 20.42
N ASN A 151 12.65 12.45 21.47
CA ASN A 151 13.30 12.86 22.72
C ASN A 151 13.91 11.66 23.45
N ARG A 152 15.20 11.75 23.77
CA ARG A 152 15.91 10.74 24.56
C ARG A 152 16.95 11.38 25.48
N LYS A 153 17.40 10.63 26.49
CA LYS A 153 18.55 11.03 27.30
C LYS A 153 19.83 10.95 26.43
N HIS A 154 20.58 12.04 26.34
CA HIS A 154 21.81 12.12 25.56
C HIS A 154 22.86 11.18 26.19
N PRO A 155 23.48 10.28 25.42
CA PRO A 155 24.25 9.16 25.97
C PRO A 155 25.54 9.62 26.65
N VAL A 156 26.12 10.72 26.16
CA VAL A 156 27.34 11.31 26.74
C VAL A 156 27.07 12.40 27.78
N ARG A 157 25.96 13.16 27.65
CA ARG A 157 25.73 14.40 28.42
C ARG A 157 24.65 14.27 29.49
N GLY A 158 23.89 13.17 29.51
CA GLY A 158 22.84 12.90 30.50
C GLY A 158 21.58 13.78 30.43
N LYS A 159 21.55 14.83 29.61
CA LYS A 159 20.39 15.72 29.42
C LYS A 159 19.45 15.19 28.33
N ILE A 160 18.17 15.56 28.36
CA ILE A 160 17.24 15.27 27.26
C ILE A 160 17.73 15.99 26.01
N ALA A 161 17.90 15.24 24.92
CA ALA A 161 18.24 15.75 23.60
C ALA A 161 17.31 15.12 22.56
N PHE A 162 16.98 15.89 21.54
CA PHE A 162 16.17 15.39 20.44
C PHE A 162 17.03 14.58 19.48
N HIS A 163 16.66 13.31 19.28
CA HIS A 163 17.31 12.44 18.33
C HIS A 163 16.69 12.58 16.95
N LYS A 164 17.49 13.05 16.00
CA LYS A 164 17.06 13.42 14.64
C LYS A 164 16.96 12.23 13.66
N GLY A 165 17.25 11.02 14.14
CA GLY A 165 17.29 9.81 13.33
C GLY A 165 17.06 8.55 14.14
N VAL A 166 17.45 7.41 13.57
CA VAL A 166 17.39 6.09 14.18
C VAL A 166 18.81 5.52 14.23
N ASP A 167 19.17 4.96 15.37
CA ASP A 167 20.45 4.28 15.56
C ASP A 167 20.26 2.78 15.37
N TYR A 168 20.96 2.23 14.38
CA TYR A 168 21.03 0.80 14.10
C TYR A 168 22.37 0.27 14.60
N ALA A 169 22.38 -0.43 15.73
CA ALA A 169 23.56 -1.13 16.22
C ALA A 169 23.84 -2.33 15.31
N ALA A 170 25.03 -2.35 14.71
CA ALA A 170 25.48 -3.35 13.76
C ALA A 170 27.00 -3.52 13.87
N LYS A 171 27.53 -4.64 13.36
CA LYS A 171 28.98 -4.91 13.41
C LYS A 171 29.77 -3.85 12.64
N LEU A 172 30.98 -3.54 13.12
CA LEU A 172 31.92 -2.69 12.39
C LEU A 172 32.13 -3.24 10.98
N GLY A 173 32.04 -2.39 9.97
CA GLY A 173 32.22 -2.80 8.58
C GLY A 173 30.99 -3.39 7.90
N THR A 174 29.82 -3.48 8.57
CA THR A 174 28.56 -3.87 7.89
C THR A 174 28.27 -2.92 6.72
N PRO A 175 27.95 -3.41 5.51
CA PRO A 175 27.62 -2.55 4.38
C PRO A 175 26.38 -1.68 4.64
N ILE A 176 26.48 -0.41 4.27
CA ILE A 176 25.40 0.58 4.31
C ILE A 176 24.95 0.84 2.88
N TYR A 177 23.64 0.77 2.66
CA TYR A 177 23.00 0.92 1.37
C TYR A 177 22.26 2.25 1.24
N ALA A 178 22.27 2.82 0.03
CA ALA A 178 21.42 3.95 -0.30
C ALA A 178 19.95 3.51 -0.19
N ALA A 179 19.20 4.22 0.64
CA ALA A 179 17.83 3.87 0.96
C ALA A 179 16.88 4.21 -0.20
N ALA A 180 17.24 5.15 -1.06
CA ALA A 180 16.53 5.45 -2.30
C ALA A 180 17.53 5.93 -3.37
N GLU A 181 17.08 5.96 -4.63
CA GLU A 181 17.86 6.59 -5.70
C GLU A 181 18.06 8.08 -5.44
N GLY A 182 19.22 8.63 -5.79
CA GLY A 182 19.51 10.03 -5.54
C GLY A 182 20.90 10.47 -5.97
N VAL A 183 21.27 11.67 -5.53
CA VAL A 183 22.58 12.29 -5.79
C VAL A 183 23.24 12.60 -4.46
N ILE A 184 24.52 12.26 -4.33
CA ILE A 184 25.31 12.60 -3.14
C ILE A 184 25.48 14.13 -3.08
N GLU A 185 24.85 14.74 -2.10
CA GLU A 185 24.89 16.18 -1.82
C GLU A 185 26.02 16.52 -0.84
N TYR A 186 26.43 15.55 0.00
CA TYR A 186 27.57 15.69 0.88
C TYR A 186 28.25 14.34 1.13
N ILE A 187 29.58 14.34 1.18
CA ILE A 187 30.40 13.21 1.62
C ILE A 187 31.65 13.75 2.32
N GLY A 188 31.90 13.32 3.56
CA GLY A 188 33.07 13.78 4.32
C GLY A 188 32.88 13.78 5.84
N LYS A 189 33.75 14.49 6.56
CA LYS A 189 33.67 14.63 8.02
C LYS A 189 32.70 15.74 8.41
N ASN A 190 31.71 15.44 9.25
CA ASN A 190 30.67 16.38 9.67
C ASN A 190 30.52 16.44 11.21
N GLY A 191 31.55 16.96 11.88
CA GLY A 191 31.55 17.18 13.33
C GLY A 191 31.17 15.93 14.14
N GLY A 192 30.13 16.04 14.96
CA GLY A 192 29.67 14.96 15.83
C GLY A 192 29.18 13.71 15.09
N TYR A 193 28.75 13.83 13.83
CA TYR A 193 28.36 12.70 12.99
C TYR A 193 29.56 11.87 12.51
N GLY A 194 30.80 12.35 12.68
CA GLY A 194 31.98 11.67 12.15
C GLY A 194 32.00 11.69 10.63
N ASN A 195 32.35 10.56 10.01
CA ASN A 195 32.19 10.43 8.56
C ASN A 195 30.71 10.32 8.22
N TYR A 196 30.30 11.07 7.20
CA TYR A 196 28.92 11.37 6.93
C TYR A 196 28.63 11.42 5.43
N ILE A 197 27.48 10.90 5.02
CA ILE A 197 26.92 11.02 3.68
C ILE A 197 25.54 11.66 3.77
N LYS A 198 25.25 12.63 2.90
CA LYS A 198 23.89 13.11 2.63
C LYS A 198 23.55 12.84 1.17
N ILE A 199 22.41 12.19 0.94
CA ILE A 199 21.88 11.93 -0.40
C ILE A 199 20.62 12.76 -0.58
N LYS A 200 20.57 13.58 -1.63
CA LYS A 200 19.35 14.28 -2.07
C LYS A 200 18.57 13.34 -2.99
N HIS A 201 17.28 13.20 -2.69
CA HIS A 201 16.33 12.40 -3.47
C HIS A 201 15.31 13.33 -4.15
N LYS A 202 14.41 12.71 -4.93
CA LYS A 202 13.22 13.39 -5.47
C LYS A 202 12.28 13.84 -4.34
N ASN A 203 11.30 14.68 -4.69
CA ASN A 203 10.21 15.12 -3.80
C ASN A 203 10.69 15.75 -2.48
N GLU A 204 11.77 16.54 -2.53
CA GLU A 204 12.33 17.24 -1.37
C GLU A 204 12.83 16.37 -0.21
N TYR A 205 13.08 15.08 -0.47
CA TYR A 205 13.67 14.20 0.52
C TYR A 205 15.21 14.24 0.52
N SER A 206 15.79 13.99 1.67
CA SER A 206 17.20 13.64 1.81
C SER A 206 17.39 12.57 2.87
N THR A 207 18.38 11.71 2.68
CA THR A 207 18.80 10.74 3.70
C THR A 207 20.20 11.02 4.15
N CYS A 208 20.46 10.72 5.42
CA CYS A 208 21.75 10.97 6.04
C CYS A 208 22.28 9.70 6.71
N TYR A 209 23.58 9.46 6.56
CA TYR A 209 24.26 8.26 7.05
C TYR A 209 25.50 8.71 7.81
N ALA A 210 25.54 8.45 9.11
CA ALA A 210 26.59 8.94 10.00
C ALA A 210 27.35 7.81 10.70
N HIS A 211 28.43 8.20 11.37
CA HIS A 211 29.37 7.35 12.09
C HIS A 211 30.06 6.30 11.21
N VAL A 212 30.09 6.50 9.89
CA VAL A 212 30.61 5.48 8.97
C VAL A 212 32.12 5.28 9.15
N SER A 213 32.60 4.05 8.96
CA SER A 213 34.04 3.74 9.08
C SER A 213 34.79 4.18 7.83
N ARG A 214 34.24 3.83 6.66
CA ARG A 214 34.78 4.16 5.34
C ARG A 214 33.65 4.32 4.33
N PHE A 215 33.90 5.13 3.32
CA PHE A 215 33.04 5.28 2.16
C PHE A 215 33.29 4.15 1.14
N SER A 216 32.32 3.87 0.28
CA SER A 216 32.55 3.03 -0.90
C SER A 216 33.49 3.74 -1.87
N GLY A 217 34.35 3.01 -2.58
CA GLY A 217 35.39 3.60 -3.43
C GLY A 217 34.85 4.41 -4.62
N ASP A 218 33.65 4.06 -5.10
CA ASP A 218 33.08 4.61 -6.33
C ASP A 218 32.21 5.87 -6.09
N ILE A 219 32.09 6.32 -4.83
CA ILE A 219 31.21 7.42 -4.47
C ILE A 219 31.97 8.71 -4.15
N LYS A 220 31.49 9.81 -4.71
CA LYS A 220 31.99 11.17 -4.47
C LYS A 220 30.84 12.17 -4.50
N LEU A 221 31.12 13.42 -4.15
CA LEU A 221 30.16 14.52 -4.28
C LEU A 221 29.62 14.56 -5.72
N GLY A 222 28.29 14.62 -5.87
CA GLY A 222 27.61 14.61 -7.16
C GLY A 222 27.41 13.22 -7.79
N SER A 223 27.92 12.14 -7.21
CA SER A 223 27.65 10.79 -7.70
C SER A 223 26.16 10.47 -7.63
N LYS A 224 25.63 9.89 -8.71
CA LYS A 224 24.29 9.27 -8.72
C LYS A 224 24.38 7.89 -8.07
N VAL A 225 23.41 7.58 -7.22
CA VAL A 225 23.31 6.27 -6.56
C VAL A 225 21.92 5.69 -6.79
N LYS A 226 21.85 4.37 -6.92
CA LYS A 226 20.59 3.61 -6.99
C LYS A 226 20.18 3.16 -5.60
N GLN A 227 18.88 2.95 -5.39
CA GLN A 227 18.39 2.27 -4.18
C GLN A 227 19.07 0.90 -4.03
N GLY A 228 19.51 0.55 -2.82
CA GLY A 228 20.20 -0.70 -2.55
C GLY A 228 21.67 -0.73 -3.00
N GLN A 229 22.22 0.38 -3.49
CA GLN A 229 23.66 0.48 -3.80
C GLN A 229 24.47 0.66 -2.51
N VAL A 230 25.58 -0.07 -2.35
CA VAL A 230 26.50 0.12 -1.22
C VAL A 230 27.17 1.49 -1.33
N ILE A 231 27.03 2.31 -0.29
CA ILE A 231 27.58 3.67 -0.22
C ILE A 231 28.66 3.79 0.86
N ALA A 232 28.59 3.02 1.94
CA ALA A 232 29.53 3.11 3.03
C ALA A 232 29.51 1.84 3.87
N TYR A 233 30.25 1.86 4.96
CA TYR A 233 30.32 0.75 5.90
C TYR A 233 30.19 1.28 7.33
N VAL A 234 29.45 0.55 8.17
CA VAL A 234 29.20 0.89 9.58
C VAL A 234 30.51 1.13 10.30
N GLY A 235 30.52 2.13 11.18
CA GLY A 235 31.68 2.52 11.98
C GLY A 235 31.27 3.03 13.36
N SER A 236 32.22 3.73 13.99
CA SER A 236 32.03 4.42 15.26
C SER A 236 32.78 5.76 15.25
N THR A 237 32.80 6.44 14.10
CA THR A 237 33.50 7.73 13.94
C THR A 237 32.67 8.88 14.52
N GLY A 238 33.32 9.97 14.94
CA GLY A 238 32.64 11.09 15.59
C GLY A 238 32.21 10.77 17.02
N VAL A 239 31.05 11.26 17.45
CA VAL A 239 30.51 11.03 18.80
C VAL A 239 29.64 9.76 18.78
N ALA A 240 30.28 8.61 18.99
CA ALA A 240 29.64 7.30 19.03
C ALA A 240 30.14 6.48 20.22
N THR A 241 29.24 5.78 20.92
CA THR A 241 29.61 4.90 22.06
C THR A 241 30.01 3.49 21.63
N GLY A 242 29.82 3.16 20.35
CA GLY A 242 30.15 1.87 19.75
C GLY A 242 29.67 1.80 18.30
N PRO A 243 29.96 0.69 17.58
CA PRO A 243 29.59 0.56 16.18
C PRO A 243 28.08 0.62 15.94
N HIS A 244 27.64 1.60 15.16
CA HIS A 244 26.25 1.75 14.72
C HIS A 244 26.15 2.66 13.49
N LEU A 245 25.04 2.53 12.76
CA LEU A 245 24.61 3.52 11.78
C LEU A 245 23.62 4.48 12.45
N HIS A 246 23.90 5.78 12.42
CA HIS A 246 22.89 6.79 12.67
C HIS A 246 22.28 7.23 11.33
N TYR A 247 20.99 6.97 11.16
CA TYR A 247 20.25 7.17 9.92
C TYR A 247 19.15 8.23 10.10
N GLU A 248 19.16 9.26 9.28
CA GLU A 248 18.14 10.32 9.30
C GLU A 248 17.41 10.41 7.97
N VAL A 249 16.14 10.81 8.04
CA VAL A 249 15.36 11.23 6.88
C VAL A 249 14.94 12.68 7.08
N ILE A 250 15.16 13.49 6.06
CA ILE A 250 14.80 14.90 6.00
C ILE A 250 13.78 15.07 4.89
N TYR A 251 12.67 15.74 5.18
CA TYR A 251 11.68 16.17 4.20
C TYR A 251 11.49 17.68 4.31
N ASN A 252 11.68 18.38 3.19
CA ASN A 252 11.53 19.84 3.13
C ASN A 252 12.30 20.56 4.25
N GLY A 253 13.55 20.15 4.48
CA GLY A 253 14.44 20.73 5.50
C GLY A 253 14.18 20.29 6.95
N LYS A 254 13.14 19.48 7.23
CA LYS A 254 12.82 19.00 8.58
C LYS A 254 13.12 17.51 8.75
N HIS A 255 13.77 17.14 9.86
CA HIS A 255 13.96 15.74 10.23
C HIS A 255 12.62 15.10 10.61
N ILE A 256 12.37 13.89 10.10
CA ILE A 256 11.15 13.10 10.33
C ILE A 256 11.52 11.67 10.70
N ASP A 257 10.64 10.97 11.41
CA ASP A 257 10.92 9.62 11.94
C ASP A 257 11.05 8.59 10.81
N PRO A 258 12.27 8.06 10.55
CA PRO A 258 12.52 7.08 9.50
C PRO A 258 11.64 5.82 9.57
N LEU A 259 11.17 5.42 10.76
CA LEU A 259 10.37 4.21 10.96
C LEU A 259 8.90 4.38 10.57
N THR A 260 8.46 5.61 10.30
CA THR A 260 7.05 5.93 10.02
C THR A 260 6.82 6.41 8.59
N ILE A 261 7.88 6.45 7.78
CA ILE A 261 7.87 7.07 6.46
C ILE A 261 7.43 6.05 5.39
N ALA A 262 6.20 6.21 4.91
CA ALA A 262 5.71 5.66 3.65
C ALA A 262 5.36 6.83 2.71
N HIS A 263 5.67 6.76 1.40
CA HIS A 263 5.07 7.70 0.44
C HIS A 263 3.75 7.13 -0.04
N LYS A 264 2.82 8.04 -0.28
CA LYS A 264 1.87 7.90 -1.38
C LYS A 264 2.64 8.10 -2.69
N THR A 265 2.99 7.03 -3.38
CA THR A 265 3.51 7.09 -4.74
C THR A 265 2.36 7.40 -5.67
N GLU A 266 2.44 8.55 -6.34
CA GLU A 266 1.48 8.91 -7.38
C GLU A 266 1.84 8.21 -8.68
N VAL A 267 0.91 7.41 -9.20
CA VAL A 267 0.97 6.81 -10.52
C VAL A 267 -0.12 7.47 -11.36
N LYS A 268 0.29 8.30 -12.31
CA LYS A 268 -0.62 8.94 -13.27
C LYS A 268 -0.63 8.15 -14.57
N LEU A 269 -1.82 7.87 -15.10
CA LEU A 269 -1.97 7.27 -16.42
C LEU A 269 -1.43 8.22 -17.50
N PRO A 270 -0.69 7.71 -18.50
CA PRO A 270 -0.25 8.51 -19.63
C PRO A 270 -1.45 8.98 -20.47
N ASP A 271 -1.30 10.09 -21.20
CA ASP A 271 -2.44 10.74 -21.89
C ASP A 271 -3.20 9.83 -22.85
N HIS A 272 -2.52 8.88 -23.49
CA HIS A 272 -3.16 7.92 -24.39
C HIS A 272 -4.08 6.96 -23.64
N GLU A 273 -3.63 6.44 -22.50
CA GLU A 273 -4.38 5.52 -21.66
C GLU A 273 -5.45 6.24 -20.83
N LEU A 274 -5.22 7.51 -20.47
CA LEU A 274 -6.19 8.34 -19.75
C LEU A 274 -7.51 8.48 -20.53
N ARG A 275 -7.47 8.47 -21.86
CA ARG A 275 -8.69 8.48 -22.70
C ARG A 275 -9.50 7.18 -22.55
N GLU A 276 -8.82 6.04 -22.59
CA GLU A 276 -9.44 4.73 -22.39
C GLU A 276 -10.03 4.62 -20.97
N PHE A 277 -9.28 5.08 -19.97
CA PHE A 277 -9.72 5.14 -18.59
C PHE A 277 -10.97 6.00 -18.41
N LYS A 278 -11.08 7.16 -19.07
CA LYS A 278 -12.29 8.00 -19.02
C LYS A 278 -13.53 7.30 -19.59
N LEU A 279 -13.36 6.53 -20.67
CA LEU A 279 -14.45 5.71 -21.22
C LEU A 279 -14.86 4.60 -20.26
N PHE A 280 -13.88 3.96 -19.60
CA PHE A 280 -14.12 2.97 -18.56
C PHE A 280 -14.89 3.57 -17.36
N VAL A 281 -14.48 4.74 -16.86
CA VAL A 281 -15.18 5.48 -15.80
C VAL A 281 -16.64 5.75 -16.18
N ASN A 282 -16.89 6.19 -17.42
CA ASN A 282 -18.26 6.42 -17.90
C ASN A 282 -19.10 5.15 -17.92
N LYS A 283 -18.51 4.00 -18.29
CA LYS A 283 -19.20 2.69 -18.25
C LYS A 283 -19.58 2.32 -16.81
N ILE A 284 -18.66 2.45 -15.86
CA ILE A 284 -18.91 2.18 -14.44
C ILE A 284 -20.00 3.09 -13.89
N ASN A 285 -19.96 4.39 -14.19
CA ASN A 285 -20.98 5.33 -13.72
C ASN A 285 -22.37 5.01 -14.29
N LYS A 286 -22.48 4.54 -15.54
CA LYS A 286 -23.75 4.05 -16.10
C LYS A 286 -24.28 2.82 -15.36
N THR A 287 -23.40 1.88 -15.00
CA THR A 287 -23.78 0.73 -14.17
C THR A 287 -24.31 1.18 -12.81
N ILE A 288 -23.60 2.07 -12.12
CA ILE A 288 -24.03 2.61 -10.81
C ILE A 288 -25.41 3.26 -10.91
N ASN A 289 -25.66 4.08 -11.94
CA ASN A 289 -26.95 4.73 -12.12
C ASN A 289 -28.09 3.73 -12.37
N ARG A 290 -27.81 2.64 -13.10
CA ARG A 290 -28.79 1.58 -13.37
C ARG A 290 -29.15 0.83 -12.08
N GLU A 291 -28.14 0.32 -11.37
CA GLU A 291 -28.34 -0.45 -10.14
C GLU A 291 -28.92 0.41 -9.00
N GLY A 292 -28.54 1.69 -8.91
CA GLY A 292 -29.06 2.62 -7.91
C GLY A 292 -30.48 3.13 -8.19
N SER A 293 -31.02 2.91 -9.40
CA SER A 293 -32.42 3.19 -9.72
C SER A 293 -33.33 2.02 -9.33
N SER A 294 -32.85 0.78 -9.46
CA SER A 294 -33.58 -0.43 -9.03
C SER A 294 -33.76 -0.55 -7.51
N GLU A 295 -32.85 0.03 -6.70
CA GLU A 295 -33.02 0.06 -5.24
C GLU A 295 -34.09 1.06 -4.75
N LYS A 296 -34.55 1.99 -5.59
CA LYS A 296 -35.57 2.99 -5.23
C LYS A 296 -37.00 2.56 -5.54
N GLU A 297 -37.19 1.44 -6.23
CA GLU A 297 -38.49 0.91 -6.64
C GLU A 297 -38.99 -0.25 -5.75
N VAL A 298 -38.33 -0.51 -4.61
CA VAL A 298 -38.71 -1.55 -3.63
C VAL A 298 -39.10 -0.92 -2.30
#